data_AF-A0A843CXW0-F1
#
_entry.id   AF-A0A843CXW0-F1
#
_cell.length_a   1.000
_cell.length_b   1.000
_cell.length_c   1.000
_cell.angle_alpha   90.00
_cell.angle_beta   90.00
_cell.angle_gamma   90.00
#
_symmetry.space_group_name_H-M   'P 1'
#
loop_
_entity.id
_entity.type
_entity.pdbx_description
1 polymer ?
#
loop_
_entity_poly.entity_id
_entity_poly.type
_entity_poly.pdbx_seq_one_letter_code
_entity_poly.pdbx_strand_id
1 'polypeptide(L)'
;MENIPGNKDPRLRDLLVTKDDMIFAVCDYFHPEEGIRAVLRYLPDPEGNRTRRQDGKRFRKMSFDEGMAYMKKHHPEMTADVPLVPRDAIAEVIRPDGTVRKILNGEIVHDRALAVITAFRDAGLDTSSMGITGSIAAGLNDETSDIDFLVYGRDWYKARDILNGPGGLKDKNIKGIRELNEDVWRKVYEKRKSPMTFDLFMKHEIRKGNRGMIGKDGSGDNVTYFDLLFVRSYDMIGERPKRGKDIGIAETEAVVTDDTFAFDSPAIFRIRPETVTVSGKSFTVSEIFSYTHTYAGQASAGEKIKACGILEDLGETARIVIGTKREPENEWIRSLDI
;
A
#
# COMPACT_ATOMS: atom_id res chain seq x y z
N MET A 1 27.77 7.13 -21.86
CA MET A 1 26.62 6.69 -21.02
C MET A 1 26.99 5.31 -20.50
N GLU A 2 27.66 5.25 -19.37
CA GLU A 2 28.05 3.97 -18.78
C GLU A 2 26.80 3.31 -18.18
N ASN A 3 26.46 2.13 -18.71
CA ASN A 3 25.49 1.23 -18.12
C ASN A 3 25.96 0.82 -16.73
N ILE A 4 25.26 1.27 -15.70
CA ILE A 4 25.42 0.75 -14.34
C ILE A 4 24.75 -0.64 -14.30
N PRO A 5 25.48 -1.73 -14.04
CA PRO A 5 24.88 -3.05 -13.88
C PRO A 5 23.91 -3.04 -12.69
N GLY A 6 22.63 -3.37 -12.93
CA GLY A 6 21.68 -3.72 -11.85
C GLY A 6 20.57 -2.70 -11.51
N ASN A 7 20.39 -1.61 -12.26
CA ASN A 7 19.36 -0.63 -11.93
C ASN A 7 17.95 -1.08 -12.37
N LYS A 8 17.31 -1.90 -11.54
CA LYS A 8 15.89 -2.22 -11.70
C LYS A 8 15.07 -0.95 -11.41
N ASP A 9 14.04 -0.71 -12.20
CA ASP A 9 13.17 0.46 -11.99
C ASP A 9 12.63 0.50 -10.55
N PRO A 10 12.37 1.71 -10.00
CA PRO A 10 11.64 1.86 -8.76
C PRO A 10 10.33 1.08 -8.82
N ARG A 11 9.89 0.56 -7.68
CA ARG A 11 8.63 -0.18 -7.56
C ARG A 11 7.77 0.43 -6.47
N LEU A 12 6.52 -0.02 -6.41
CA LEU A 12 5.54 0.37 -5.39
C LEU A 12 6.20 0.49 -4.00
N ARG A 13 5.97 1.62 -3.32
CA ARG A 13 6.53 1.99 -1.99
C ARG A 13 8.00 2.37 -1.93
N ASP A 14 8.75 2.39 -3.04
CA ASP A 14 10.01 3.13 -3.08
C ASP A 14 9.73 4.63 -2.90
N LEU A 15 10.67 5.37 -2.32
CA LEU A 15 10.59 6.83 -2.26
C LEU A 15 11.58 7.45 -3.23
N LEU A 16 11.16 8.52 -3.90
CA LEU A 16 12.00 9.34 -4.76
C LEU A 16 12.26 10.66 -4.04
N VAL A 17 13.52 11.06 -3.93
CA VAL A 17 13.91 12.40 -3.50
C VAL A 17 14.37 13.16 -4.74
N THR A 18 13.74 14.30 -5.04
CA THR A 18 14.15 15.14 -6.16
C THR A 18 15.33 16.02 -5.79
N LYS A 19 15.95 16.64 -6.80
CA LYS A 19 16.99 17.66 -6.63
C LYS A 19 16.54 18.87 -5.80
N ASP A 20 15.24 19.14 -5.79
CA ASP A 20 14.60 20.19 -4.99
C ASP A 20 14.10 19.67 -3.62
N ASP A 21 14.61 18.53 -3.15
CA ASP A 21 14.24 17.87 -1.89
C ASP A 21 12.76 17.42 -1.79
N MET A 22 11.94 17.48 -2.84
CA MET A 22 10.59 16.92 -2.80
C MET A 22 10.63 15.40 -2.68
N ILE A 23 9.78 14.83 -1.82
CA ILE A 23 9.73 13.38 -1.60
C ILE A 23 8.42 12.81 -2.13
N PHE A 24 8.55 11.91 -3.10
CA PHE A 24 7.44 11.19 -3.72
C PHE A 24 7.44 9.73 -3.30
N ALA A 25 6.26 9.12 -3.18
CA ALA A 25 6.10 7.68 -3.02
C ALA A 25 5.68 7.06 -4.35
N VAL A 26 6.47 6.10 -4.84
CA VAL A 26 6.18 5.34 -6.06
C VAL A 26 4.89 4.55 -5.85
N CYS A 27 3.94 4.72 -6.77
CA CYS A 27 2.59 4.17 -6.66
C CYS A 27 2.23 3.17 -7.77
N ASP A 28 3.21 2.76 -8.57
CA ASP A 28 3.04 1.86 -9.72
C ASP A 28 4.29 0.98 -9.88
N TYR A 29 4.18 -0.10 -10.64
CA TYR A 29 5.31 -0.92 -11.10
C TYR A 29 5.73 -0.56 -12.54
N PHE A 30 4.84 0.12 -13.27
CA PHE A 30 5.01 0.38 -14.69
C PHE A 30 5.20 1.88 -14.92
N HIS A 31 6.39 2.24 -15.40
CA HIS A 31 6.77 3.62 -15.60
C HIS A 31 7.01 3.88 -17.08
N PRO A 32 6.43 4.94 -17.66
CA PRO A 32 6.75 5.31 -19.03
C PRO A 32 8.17 5.88 -19.10
N GLU A 33 8.71 6.08 -20.31
CA GLU A 33 10.11 6.50 -20.47
C GLU A 33 10.37 7.88 -19.86
N GLU A 34 9.37 8.76 -19.92
CA GLU A 34 9.44 10.15 -19.51
C GLU A 34 9.60 10.32 -17.99
N GLY A 35 9.25 9.32 -17.18
CA GLY A 35 9.43 9.43 -15.72
C GLY A 35 8.84 8.31 -14.89
N ILE A 36 8.95 8.47 -13.58
CA ILE A 36 8.44 7.53 -12.57
C ILE A 36 7.09 8.01 -12.05
N ARG A 37 6.08 7.13 -12.06
CA ARG A 37 4.75 7.42 -11.54
C ARG A 37 4.78 7.40 -10.00
N ALA A 38 4.62 8.57 -9.39
CA ALA A 38 4.77 8.71 -7.95
C ALA A 38 3.93 9.88 -7.40
N VAL A 39 3.44 9.74 -6.17
CA VAL A 39 2.60 10.75 -5.50
C VAL A 39 3.46 11.58 -4.55
N LEU A 40 3.34 12.91 -4.61
CA LEU A 40 4.01 13.82 -3.68
C LEU A 40 3.54 13.56 -2.23
N ARG A 41 4.48 13.30 -1.31
CA ARG A 41 4.20 12.99 0.10
C ARG A 41 4.76 14.01 1.07
N TYR A 42 5.93 14.58 0.75
CA TYR A 42 6.55 15.60 1.58
C TYR A 42 7.12 16.71 0.71
N LEU A 43 6.70 17.93 1.01
CA LEU A 43 7.15 19.14 0.34
C LEU A 43 8.06 19.92 1.31
N PRO A 44 9.28 20.31 0.91
CA PRO A 44 10.12 21.21 1.71
C PRO A 44 9.36 22.48 2.07
N ASP A 45 9.30 22.78 3.35
CA ASP A 45 8.52 23.90 3.88
C ASP A 45 9.11 24.33 5.23
N PRO A 46 9.70 25.54 5.35
CA PRO A 46 10.20 26.06 6.62
C PRO A 46 9.15 26.12 7.74
N GLU A 47 7.85 26.15 7.40
CA GLU A 47 6.73 26.12 8.36
C GLU A 47 6.14 24.71 8.52
N GLY A 48 6.71 23.71 7.84
CA GLY A 48 6.22 22.34 7.77
C GLY A 48 6.17 21.61 9.11
N ASN A 49 5.22 20.69 9.25
CA ASN A 49 4.95 19.95 10.49
C ASN A 49 5.82 18.69 10.69
N ARG A 50 6.81 18.46 9.83
CA ARG A 50 7.77 17.37 9.92
C ARG A 50 9.18 17.91 9.86
N THR A 51 10.09 17.28 10.61
CA THR A 51 11.52 17.63 10.65
C THR A 51 12.32 16.41 10.26
N ARG A 52 13.17 16.55 9.24
CA ARG A 52 14.04 15.47 8.76
C ARG A 52 15.17 15.26 9.76
N ARG A 53 15.32 14.04 10.26
CA ARG A 53 16.27 13.72 11.35
C ARG A 53 17.73 13.93 10.96
N GLN A 54 18.07 13.75 9.68
CA GLN A 54 19.46 13.81 9.22
C GLN A 54 20.03 15.23 9.18
N ASP A 55 19.22 16.22 8.82
CA ASP A 55 19.69 17.59 8.54
C ASP A 55 18.81 18.71 9.13
N GLY A 56 17.72 18.35 9.82
CA GLY A 56 16.82 19.31 10.46
C GLY A 56 15.92 20.08 9.50
N LYS A 57 15.92 19.78 8.19
CA LYS A 57 15.03 20.46 7.23
C LYS A 57 13.57 20.17 7.55
N ARG A 58 12.72 21.19 7.40
CA ARG A 58 11.27 21.08 7.65
C ARG A 58 10.50 20.78 6.38
N PHE A 59 9.45 19.98 6.54
CA PHE A 59 8.61 19.49 5.47
C PHE A 59 7.13 19.54 5.86
N ARG A 60 6.28 19.85 4.89
CA ARG A 60 4.83 19.67 4.98
C ARG A 60 4.47 18.27 4.50
N LYS A 61 3.80 17.48 5.34
CA LYS A 61 3.23 16.19 4.93
C LYS A 61 1.97 16.45 4.09
N MET A 62 1.98 15.97 2.85
CA MET A 62 0.89 16.15 1.89
C MET A 62 -0.04 14.95 1.90
N SER A 63 -1.35 15.19 1.97
CA SER A 63 -2.35 14.20 1.57
C SER A 63 -2.36 14.02 0.05
N PHE A 64 -3.08 13.01 -0.46
CA PHE A 64 -3.15 12.77 -1.90
C PHE A 64 -3.70 13.98 -2.66
N ASP A 65 -4.83 14.54 -2.24
CA ASP A 65 -5.47 15.68 -2.93
C ASP A 65 -4.63 16.95 -2.83
N GLU A 66 -4.00 17.22 -1.68
CA GLU A 66 -3.09 18.36 -1.53
C GLU A 66 -1.87 18.22 -2.46
N GLY A 67 -1.29 17.02 -2.52
CA GLY A 67 -0.17 16.72 -3.41
C GLY A 67 -0.55 16.88 -4.88
N MET A 68 -1.69 16.32 -5.29
CA MET A 68 -2.21 16.47 -6.67
C MET A 68 -2.50 17.93 -7.03
N ALA A 69 -3.15 18.68 -6.13
CA ALA A 69 -3.44 20.09 -6.35
C ALA A 69 -2.16 20.93 -6.46
N TYR A 70 -1.15 20.63 -5.63
CA TYR A 70 0.15 21.26 -5.71
C TYR A 70 0.83 20.98 -7.06
N MET A 71 0.93 19.71 -7.45
CA MET A 71 1.55 19.31 -8.73
C MET A 71 0.85 19.97 -9.92
N LYS A 72 -0.49 19.97 -9.96
CA LYS A 72 -1.24 20.62 -11.03
C LYS A 72 -0.97 22.12 -11.15
N LYS A 73 -0.73 22.79 -10.01
CA LYS A 73 -0.50 24.24 -9.96
C LYS A 73 0.94 24.64 -10.28
N HIS A 74 1.91 23.87 -9.78
CA HIS A 74 3.32 24.25 -9.79
C HIS A 74 4.18 23.46 -10.79
N HIS A 75 3.74 22.25 -11.15
CA HIS A 75 4.40 21.34 -12.08
C HIS A 75 3.39 20.72 -13.07
N PRO A 76 2.62 21.54 -13.81
CA PRO A 76 1.61 21.04 -14.74
C PRO A 76 2.21 20.11 -15.81
N GLU A 77 3.47 20.29 -16.17
CA GLU A 77 4.23 19.43 -17.09
C GLU A 77 4.44 18.01 -16.57
N MET A 78 4.47 17.83 -15.25
CA MET A 78 4.60 16.52 -14.59
C MET A 78 3.23 15.91 -14.25
N THR A 79 2.12 16.57 -14.58
CA THR A 79 0.79 16.13 -14.14
C THR A 79 0.09 15.29 -15.22
N ALA A 80 -0.12 14.01 -14.93
CA ALA A 80 -0.99 13.11 -15.70
C ALA A 80 -2.17 12.63 -14.84
N ASP A 81 -2.64 11.39 -15.03
CA ASP A 81 -3.56 10.72 -14.09
C ASP A 81 -2.91 10.54 -12.70
N VAL A 82 -1.59 10.41 -12.66
CA VAL A 82 -0.72 10.46 -11.49
C VAL A 82 0.51 11.31 -11.86
N PRO A 83 1.15 12.03 -10.91
CA PRO A 83 2.35 12.78 -11.22
C PRO A 83 3.47 11.88 -11.77
N LEU A 84 4.16 12.38 -12.77
CA LEU A 84 5.25 11.72 -13.46
C LEU A 84 6.54 12.46 -13.15
N VAL A 85 7.36 11.90 -12.26
CA VAL A 85 8.62 12.51 -11.83
C VAL A 85 9.70 12.21 -12.88
N PRO A 86 10.27 13.22 -13.56
CA PRO A 86 11.30 13.00 -14.56
C PRO A 86 12.53 12.31 -13.96
N ARG A 87 13.10 11.34 -14.68
CA ARG A 87 14.23 10.54 -14.16
C ARG A 87 15.45 11.39 -13.84
N ASP A 88 15.67 12.46 -14.61
CA ASP A 88 16.75 13.42 -14.41
C ASP A 88 16.50 14.40 -13.25
N ALA A 89 15.26 14.54 -12.78
CA ALA A 89 14.93 15.31 -11.58
C ALA A 89 15.17 14.53 -10.27
N ILE A 90 15.31 13.20 -10.35
CA ILE A 90 15.52 12.33 -9.19
C ILE A 90 16.98 12.42 -8.74
N ALA A 91 17.19 12.81 -7.49
CA ALA A 91 18.49 12.84 -6.84
C ALA A 91 18.80 11.51 -6.11
N GLU A 92 17.80 10.89 -5.49
CA GLU A 92 17.94 9.63 -4.75
C GLU A 92 16.69 8.77 -4.87
N VAL A 93 16.89 7.44 -4.92
CA VAL A 93 15.82 6.45 -4.74
C VAL A 93 16.05 5.75 -3.40
N ILE A 94 15.17 6.00 -2.43
CA ILE A 94 15.20 5.33 -1.13
C ILE A 94 14.39 4.04 -1.24
N ARG A 95 15.11 2.92 -1.26
CA ARG A 95 14.51 1.58 -1.32
C ARG A 95 14.21 1.04 0.08
N PRO A 96 13.03 0.46 0.33
CA PRO A 96 12.63 -0.03 1.65
C PRO A 96 13.56 -1.08 2.27
N ASP A 97 14.17 -1.97 1.47
CA ASP A 97 15.17 -2.93 1.93
C ASP A 97 16.48 -2.24 2.38
N GLY A 98 16.81 -1.11 1.74
CA GLY A 98 17.90 -0.24 2.17
C GLY A 98 17.65 0.35 3.55
N THR A 99 16.40 0.76 3.85
CA THR A 99 16.02 1.23 5.18
C THR A 99 16.19 0.16 6.24
N VAL A 100 15.79 -1.10 5.96
CA VAL A 100 15.99 -2.23 6.87
C VAL A 100 17.48 -2.45 7.16
N ARG A 101 18.33 -2.45 6.13
CA ARG A 101 19.79 -2.56 6.32
C ARG A 101 20.35 -1.44 7.19
N LYS A 102 19.96 -0.18 6.93
CA LYS A 102 20.39 0.99 7.73
C LYS A 102 19.95 0.86 9.20
N ILE A 103 18.74 0.35 9.47
CA ILE A 103 18.28 0.10 10.85
C ILE A 103 19.08 -1.00 11.52
N LEU A 104 19.32 -2.13 10.84
CA LEU A 104 20.11 -3.24 11.39
C LEU A 104 21.56 -2.86 11.67
N ASN A 105 22.13 -1.95 10.89
CA ASN A 105 23.48 -1.42 11.07
C ASN A 105 23.58 -0.29 12.11
N GLY A 106 22.45 0.18 12.64
CA GLY A 106 22.41 1.30 13.58
C GLY A 106 22.59 2.69 12.92
N GLU A 107 22.57 2.79 11.59
CA GLU A 107 22.60 4.06 10.86
C GLU A 107 21.28 4.83 11.01
N ILE A 108 20.17 4.12 11.18
CA ILE A 108 18.86 4.67 11.56
C ILE A 108 18.46 4.06 12.91
N VAL A 109 18.40 4.90 13.95
CA VAL A 109 17.97 4.48 15.29
C VAL A 109 16.44 4.52 15.39
N HIS A 110 15.81 3.34 15.41
CA HIS A 110 14.36 3.21 15.59
C HIS A 110 13.97 1.89 16.27
N ASP A 111 13.97 1.87 17.61
CA ASP A 111 13.83 0.66 18.44
C ASP A 111 12.63 -0.24 18.07
N ARG A 112 11.46 0.35 17.83
CA ARG A 112 10.25 -0.42 17.47
C ARG A 112 10.35 -1.06 16.09
N ALA A 113 10.97 -0.39 15.12
CA ALA A 113 11.14 -0.93 13.78
C ALA A 113 12.19 -2.04 13.80
N LEU A 114 13.29 -1.85 14.55
CA LEU A 114 14.27 -2.89 14.81
C LEU A 114 13.63 -4.12 15.48
N ALA A 115 12.75 -3.91 16.47
CA ALA A 115 12.04 -5.00 17.13
C ALA A 115 11.09 -5.76 16.18
N VAL A 116 10.38 -5.07 15.28
CA VAL A 116 9.57 -5.72 14.23
C VAL A 116 10.46 -6.54 13.29
N ILE A 117 11.53 -5.95 12.73
CA ILE A 117 12.45 -6.62 11.81
C ILE A 117 13.04 -7.88 12.46
N THR A 118 13.55 -7.75 13.70
CA THR A 118 14.18 -8.86 14.41
C THR A 118 13.16 -9.95 14.79
N ALA A 119 11.93 -9.61 15.16
CA ALA A 119 10.89 -10.59 15.43
C ALA A 119 10.58 -11.47 14.21
N PHE A 120 10.40 -10.86 13.04
CA PHE A 120 10.16 -11.61 11.80
C PHE A 120 11.38 -12.43 11.36
N ARG A 121 12.59 -11.86 11.46
CA ARG A 121 13.84 -12.56 11.16
C ARG A 121 14.02 -13.79 12.06
N ASP A 122 13.86 -13.63 13.36
CA ASP A 122 14.05 -14.71 14.34
C ASP A 122 12.99 -15.81 14.18
N ALA A 123 11.82 -15.46 13.61
CA ALA A 123 10.79 -16.42 13.20
C ALA A 123 11.02 -17.04 11.80
N GLY A 124 12.17 -16.76 11.18
CA GLY A 124 12.62 -17.42 9.94
C GLY A 124 12.22 -16.73 8.64
N LEU A 125 11.79 -15.46 8.67
CA LEU A 125 11.64 -14.65 7.45
C LEU A 125 13.00 -14.10 7.01
N ASP A 126 13.33 -14.15 5.72
CA ASP A 126 14.59 -13.62 5.20
C ASP A 126 14.57 -12.08 5.27
N THR A 127 15.63 -11.47 5.80
CA THR A 127 15.75 -10.01 5.85
C THR A 127 15.88 -9.39 4.45
N SER A 128 16.32 -10.15 3.45
CA SER A 128 16.40 -9.70 2.06
C SER A 128 15.03 -9.42 1.43
N SER A 129 13.96 -10.04 1.95
CA SER A 129 12.59 -9.80 1.51
C SER A 129 11.85 -8.74 2.33
N MET A 130 12.46 -8.18 3.38
CA MET A 130 11.85 -7.16 4.23
C MET A 130 12.13 -5.74 3.74
N GLY A 131 11.22 -4.81 4.06
CA GLY A 131 11.42 -3.39 3.83
C GLY A 131 10.71 -2.52 4.87
N ILE A 132 11.19 -1.28 5.03
CA ILE A 132 10.53 -0.22 5.78
C ILE A 132 10.43 1.00 4.86
N THR A 133 9.22 1.51 4.65
CA THR A 133 8.95 2.70 3.83
C THR A 133 8.39 3.85 4.69
N GLY A 134 7.76 4.83 4.05
CA GLY A 134 6.99 5.88 4.72
C GLY A 134 7.87 6.87 5.46
N SER A 135 7.38 7.36 6.59
CA SER A 135 8.04 8.44 7.34
C SER A 135 9.40 8.02 7.90
N ILE A 136 9.58 6.74 8.26
CA ILE A 136 10.86 6.22 8.78
C ILE A 136 11.92 6.23 7.67
N ALA A 137 11.58 5.73 6.48
CA ALA A 137 12.49 5.75 5.33
C ALA A 137 12.86 7.16 4.89
N ALA A 138 11.91 8.09 4.95
CA ALA A 138 12.15 9.51 4.66
C ALA A 138 12.91 10.26 5.77
N GLY A 139 13.10 9.65 6.95
CA GLY A 139 13.64 10.34 8.13
C GLY A 139 12.71 11.42 8.71
N LEU A 140 11.41 11.36 8.39
CA LEU A 140 10.37 12.33 8.74
C LEU A 140 9.34 11.76 9.73
N ASN A 141 9.71 10.72 10.48
CA ASN A 141 8.86 10.10 11.49
C ASN A 141 8.90 10.87 12.84
N ASP A 142 7.73 10.99 13.45
CA ASP A 142 7.46 11.56 14.77
C ASP A 142 6.81 10.50 15.70
N GLU A 143 6.47 10.86 16.93
CA GLU A 143 5.82 9.92 17.88
C GLU A 143 4.47 9.37 17.38
N THR A 144 3.79 10.08 16.49
CA THR A 144 2.49 9.67 15.93
C THR A 144 2.60 8.74 14.73
N SER A 145 3.82 8.48 14.23
CA SER A 145 4.04 7.68 13.03
C SER A 145 3.81 6.19 13.29
N ASP A 146 3.10 5.58 12.35
CA ASP A 146 3.04 4.14 12.14
C ASP A 146 4.35 3.61 11.55
N ILE A 147 4.51 2.28 11.58
CA ILE A 147 5.60 1.60 10.88
C ILE A 147 5.03 0.95 9.62
N ASP A 148 5.40 1.45 8.46
CA ASP A 148 5.08 0.82 7.16
C ASP A 148 6.09 -0.31 6.88
N PHE A 149 5.91 -1.47 7.53
CA PHE A 149 6.71 -2.67 7.27
C PHE A 149 6.17 -3.39 6.05
N LEU A 150 7.04 -3.77 5.13
CA LEU A 150 6.66 -4.45 3.91
C LEU A 150 7.48 -5.70 3.69
N VAL A 151 6.89 -6.63 2.94
CA VAL A 151 7.56 -7.87 2.54
C VAL A 151 7.36 -8.08 1.05
N TYR A 152 8.45 -8.43 0.37
CA TYR A 152 8.48 -8.58 -1.08
C TYR A 152 8.03 -9.97 -1.53
N GLY A 153 7.12 -9.99 -2.50
CA GLY A 153 6.70 -11.19 -3.20
C GLY A 153 6.02 -12.21 -2.30
N ARG A 154 6.25 -13.50 -2.60
CA ARG A 154 5.55 -14.62 -1.95
C ARG A 154 5.85 -14.73 -0.45
N ASP A 155 6.99 -14.23 0.01
CA ASP A 155 7.37 -14.19 1.43
C ASP A 155 6.39 -13.39 2.29
N TRP A 156 5.60 -12.50 1.69
CA TRP A 156 4.57 -11.76 2.41
C TRP A 156 3.51 -12.67 3.03
N TYR A 157 3.12 -13.76 2.36
CA TYR A 157 2.16 -14.73 2.91
C TYR A 157 2.76 -15.47 4.11
N LYS A 158 4.04 -15.87 4.00
CA LYS A 158 4.79 -16.44 5.13
C LYS A 158 4.88 -15.46 6.29
N ALA A 159 5.09 -14.16 6.02
CA ALA A 159 5.08 -13.13 7.06
C ALA A 159 3.71 -13.01 7.73
N ARG A 160 2.61 -13.05 6.96
CA ARG A 160 1.25 -13.07 7.51
C ARG A 160 1.02 -14.28 8.43
N ASP A 161 1.52 -15.45 8.06
CA ASP A 161 1.43 -16.66 8.89
C ASP A 161 2.29 -16.54 10.16
N ILE A 162 3.52 -16.02 10.05
CA ILE A 162 4.39 -15.73 11.20
C ILE A 162 3.70 -14.77 12.18
N LEU A 163 3.01 -13.75 11.66
CA LEU A 163 2.36 -12.73 12.48
C LEU A 163 1.16 -13.28 13.26
N ASN A 164 0.28 -14.04 12.60
CA ASN A 164 -1.06 -14.37 13.11
C ASN A 164 -1.28 -15.87 13.40
N GLY A 165 -0.43 -16.77 12.90
CA GLY A 165 -0.63 -18.21 13.01
C GLY A 165 -0.52 -18.72 14.46
N PRO A 166 -0.95 -19.97 14.73
CA PRO A 166 -0.79 -20.59 16.04
C PRO A 166 0.68 -20.58 16.49
N GLY A 167 0.95 -20.00 17.65
CA GLY A 167 2.30 -19.78 18.14
C GLY A 167 3.10 -18.72 17.39
N GLY A 168 2.45 -17.87 16.60
CA GLY A 168 3.01 -16.73 15.89
C GLY A 168 3.33 -15.54 16.81
N LEU A 169 3.77 -14.44 16.21
CA LEU A 169 4.29 -13.27 16.94
C LEU A 169 3.24 -12.67 17.88
N LYS A 170 2.00 -12.50 17.43
CA LYS A 170 0.92 -11.94 18.24
C LYS A 170 0.47 -12.87 19.36
N ASP A 171 0.30 -14.15 19.04
CA ASP A 171 -0.14 -15.18 19.99
C ASP A 171 0.83 -15.31 21.18
N LYS A 172 2.13 -15.29 20.90
CA LYS A 172 3.19 -15.38 21.92
C LYS A 172 3.68 -14.05 22.46
N ASN A 173 3.10 -12.92 22.03
CA ASN A 173 3.54 -11.57 22.39
C ASN A 173 5.06 -11.35 22.17
N ILE A 174 5.60 -11.88 21.08
CA ILE A 174 7.04 -11.85 20.78
C ILE A 174 7.47 -10.39 20.56
N LYS A 175 8.50 -9.95 21.30
CA LYS A 175 9.00 -8.56 21.28
C LYS A 175 7.89 -7.51 21.58
N GLY A 176 6.80 -7.90 22.23
CA GLY A 176 5.66 -7.01 22.52
C GLY A 176 4.69 -6.81 21.36
N ILE A 177 4.79 -7.63 20.30
CA ILE A 177 3.90 -7.61 19.14
C ILE A 177 2.58 -8.28 19.49
N ARG A 178 1.46 -7.61 19.22
CA ARG A 178 0.11 -8.05 19.61
C ARG A 178 -0.96 -7.55 18.65
N GLU A 179 -2.20 -7.91 18.92
CA GLU A 179 -3.37 -7.36 18.22
C GLU A 179 -3.57 -5.87 18.50
N LEU A 180 -4.22 -5.19 17.56
CA LEU A 180 -4.66 -3.81 17.75
C LEU A 180 -5.77 -3.77 18.80
N ASN A 181 -5.73 -2.76 19.66
CA ASN A 181 -6.84 -2.47 20.57
C ASN A 181 -7.96 -1.70 19.84
N GLU A 182 -9.12 -1.60 20.48
CA GLU A 182 -10.31 -0.97 19.90
C GLU A 182 -10.07 0.52 19.54
N ASP A 183 -9.35 1.27 20.37
CA ASP A 183 -9.05 2.68 20.11
C ASP A 183 -8.25 2.86 18.82
N VAL A 184 -7.26 1.99 18.58
CA VAL A 184 -6.51 2.00 17.32
C VAL A 184 -7.41 1.59 16.15
N TRP A 185 -8.29 0.59 16.32
CA TRP A 185 -9.25 0.22 15.29
C TRP A 185 -10.21 1.35 14.92
N ARG A 186 -10.69 2.12 15.90
CA ARG A 186 -11.54 3.31 15.68
C ARG A 186 -10.81 4.38 14.87
N LYS A 187 -9.55 4.67 15.20
CA LYS A 187 -8.70 5.59 14.41
C LYS A 187 -8.50 5.10 12.98
N VAL A 188 -8.29 3.79 12.79
CA VAL A 188 -8.17 3.19 11.45
C VAL A 188 -9.48 3.35 10.68
N TYR A 189 -10.62 3.08 11.30
CA TYR A 189 -11.95 3.23 10.68
C TYR A 189 -12.22 4.67 10.23
N GLU A 190 -11.99 5.66 11.10
CA GLU A 190 -12.15 7.09 10.80
C GLU A 190 -11.26 7.53 9.63
N LYS A 191 -10.00 7.08 9.59
CA LYS A 191 -9.04 7.38 8.51
C LYS A 191 -9.46 6.78 7.16
N ARG A 192 -10.14 5.62 7.17
CA ARG A 192 -10.56 4.92 5.94
C ARG A 192 -11.86 5.46 5.36
N LYS A 193 -12.66 6.19 6.14
CA LYS A 193 -14.00 6.70 5.75
C LYS A 193 -14.84 5.63 5.04
N SER A 194 -14.81 4.42 5.56
CA SER A 194 -15.50 3.27 4.97
C SER A 194 -17.02 3.47 5.03
N PRO A 195 -17.78 3.15 3.97
CA PRO A 195 -19.24 3.17 4.01
C PRO A 195 -19.84 2.00 4.82
N MET A 196 -19.03 1.01 5.20
CA MET A 196 -19.45 -0.11 6.06
C MET A 196 -19.60 0.33 7.51
N THR A 197 -20.48 -0.32 8.28
CA THR A 197 -20.52 -0.14 9.74
C THR A 197 -19.18 -0.52 10.37
N PHE A 198 -18.88 0.06 11.53
CA PHE A 198 -17.64 -0.24 12.27
C PHE A 198 -17.45 -1.75 12.50
N ASP A 199 -18.50 -2.46 12.91
CA ASP A 199 -18.42 -3.90 13.18
C ASP A 199 -18.08 -4.71 11.93
N LEU A 200 -18.74 -4.42 10.80
CA LEU A 200 -18.46 -5.10 9.54
C LEU A 200 -17.07 -4.75 9.00
N PHE A 201 -16.68 -3.48 9.10
CA PHE A 201 -15.34 -3.02 8.77
C PHE A 201 -14.28 -3.76 9.60
N MET A 202 -14.48 -3.88 10.90
CA MET A 202 -13.56 -4.54 11.81
C MET A 202 -13.43 -6.04 11.51
N LYS A 203 -14.53 -6.75 11.24
CA LYS A 203 -14.48 -8.15 10.79
C LYS A 203 -13.63 -8.31 9.54
N HIS A 204 -13.79 -7.40 8.58
CA HIS A 204 -12.98 -7.36 7.36
C HIS A 204 -11.51 -7.03 7.62
N GLU A 205 -11.19 -6.08 8.49
CA GLU A 205 -9.80 -5.70 8.74
C GLU A 205 -9.06 -6.73 9.60
N ILE A 206 -9.70 -7.34 10.61
CA ILE A 206 -9.05 -8.33 11.48
C ILE A 206 -8.59 -9.54 10.65
N ARG A 207 -9.48 -10.09 9.81
CA ARG A 207 -9.17 -11.28 9.01
C ARG A 207 -8.07 -11.06 7.97
N LYS A 208 -7.79 -9.81 7.57
CA LYS A 208 -6.66 -9.48 6.69
C LYS A 208 -5.33 -9.84 7.32
N GLY A 209 -5.23 -9.82 8.65
CA GLY A 209 -4.02 -10.22 9.37
C GLY A 209 -2.77 -9.42 8.97
N ASN A 210 -2.93 -8.21 8.47
CA ASN A 210 -1.84 -7.40 7.93
C ASN A 210 -1.51 -6.18 8.81
N ARG A 211 -1.85 -6.25 10.10
CA ARG A 211 -1.56 -5.21 11.09
C ARG A 211 -1.13 -5.84 12.39
N GLY A 212 -0.20 -5.21 13.08
CA GLY A 212 0.17 -5.54 14.45
C GLY A 212 0.44 -4.28 15.26
N MET A 213 0.45 -4.41 16.58
CA MET A 213 0.82 -3.34 17.50
C MET A 213 2.06 -3.74 18.28
N ILE A 214 3.00 -2.81 18.49
CA ILE A 214 4.23 -3.04 19.24
C ILE A 214 4.41 -2.00 20.36
N GLY A 215 4.74 -2.47 21.56
CA GLY A 215 4.92 -1.67 22.78
C GLY A 215 5.13 -2.55 24.01
N LYS A 216 5.58 -2.00 25.15
CA LYS A 216 5.88 -2.77 26.37
C LYS A 216 4.62 -3.16 27.16
N ASP A 217 3.57 -2.38 27.05
CA ASP A 217 2.33 -2.42 27.82
C ASP A 217 1.16 -2.10 26.88
N GLY A 218 0.08 -2.87 26.93
CA GLY A 218 -0.98 -2.86 25.90
C GLY A 218 -1.93 -1.67 25.97
N SER A 219 -1.63 -0.74 26.88
CA SER A 219 -2.43 0.39 27.26
C SER A 219 -1.50 1.58 27.54
N GLY A 220 -1.70 2.68 26.83
CA GLY A 220 -0.99 3.94 27.02
C GLY A 220 -0.37 4.51 25.73
N ASP A 221 0.25 5.69 25.86
CA ASP A 221 0.85 6.49 24.77
C ASP A 221 2.12 5.87 24.15
N ASN A 222 2.50 4.64 24.56
CA ASN A 222 3.76 4.00 24.22
C ASN A 222 3.62 2.81 23.24
N VAL A 223 2.53 2.79 22.47
CA VAL A 223 2.28 1.79 21.43
C VAL A 223 2.40 2.38 20.03
N THR A 224 2.90 1.59 19.09
CA THR A 224 2.90 1.94 17.67
C THR A 224 2.28 0.79 16.90
N TYR A 225 1.31 1.07 16.03
CA TYR A 225 0.85 0.05 15.10
C TYR A 225 1.75 0.02 13.85
N PHE A 226 1.85 -1.14 13.24
CA PHE A 226 2.55 -1.34 12.00
C PHE A 226 1.64 -2.03 10.99
N ASP A 227 1.79 -1.62 9.74
CA ASP A 227 1.24 -2.31 8.58
C ASP A 227 2.20 -3.42 8.13
N LEU A 228 1.66 -4.53 7.62
CA LEU A 228 2.37 -5.54 6.85
C LEU A 228 1.96 -5.42 5.39
N LEU A 229 2.72 -4.64 4.61
CA LEU A 229 2.40 -4.27 3.23
C LEU A 229 3.00 -5.27 2.23
N PHE A 230 2.22 -5.64 1.22
CA PHE A 230 2.70 -6.45 0.11
C PHE A 230 3.31 -5.56 -0.97
N VAL A 231 4.45 -5.96 -1.51
CA VAL A 231 5.03 -5.38 -2.74
C VAL A 231 5.57 -6.53 -3.59
N ARG A 232 5.34 -6.52 -4.91
CA ARG A 232 5.86 -7.57 -5.79
C ARG A 232 7.39 -7.64 -5.74
N SER A 233 7.94 -8.86 -5.65
CA SER A 233 9.33 -9.09 -6.05
C SER A 233 9.48 -8.84 -7.55
N TYR A 234 10.69 -8.54 -8.00
CA TYR A 234 10.91 -8.16 -9.40
C TYR A 234 10.53 -9.25 -10.41
N ASP A 235 10.67 -10.52 -10.03
CA ASP A 235 10.23 -11.68 -10.80
C ASP A 235 8.69 -11.85 -10.85
N MET A 236 7.96 -11.19 -9.96
CA MET A 236 6.48 -11.17 -9.96
C MET A 236 5.91 -9.96 -10.71
N ILE A 237 6.75 -9.02 -11.14
CA ILE A 237 6.32 -7.91 -11.99
C ILE A 237 6.25 -8.42 -13.42
N GLY A 238 5.04 -8.79 -13.85
CA GLY A 238 4.74 -9.19 -15.21
C GLY A 238 4.52 -8.00 -16.14
N GLU A 239 3.69 -8.19 -17.16
CA GLU A 239 3.33 -7.12 -18.10
C GLU A 239 2.39 -6.08 -17.49
N ARG A 240 2.46 -4.85 -18.01
CA ARG A 240 1.53 -3.77 -17.62
C ARG A 240 0.10 -4.18 -17.97
N PRO A 241 -0.85 -4.16 -17.02
CA PRO A 241 -2.26 -4.36 -17.33
C PRO A 241 -2.74 -3.34 -18.38
N LYS A 242 -3.38 -3.81 -19.45
CA LYS A 242 -3.97 -2.92 -20.46
C LYS A 242 -5.03 -2.04 -19.81
N ARG A 243 -5.09 -0.74 -20.17
CA ARG A 243 -6.20 0.15 -19.81
C ARG A 243 -7.32 -0.03 -20.84
N GLY A 244 -8.54 -0.23 -20.35
CA GLY A 244 -9.75 -0.34 -21.18
C GLY A 244 -10.53 0.96 -21.21
N LYS A 245 -11.74 0.88 -21.76
CA LYS A 245 -12.68 2.01 -21.82
C LYS A 245 -13.67 1.93 -20.65
N ASP A 246 -13.79 3.02 -19.91
CA ASP A 246 -14.81 3.15 -18.87
C ASP A 246 -16.22 3.20 -19.51
N ILE A 247 -17.10 2.28 -19.13
CA ILE A 247 -18.46 2.14 -19.69
C ILE A 247 -19.52 2.76 -18.78
N GLY A 248 -19.43 2.52 -17.48
CA GLY A 248 -20.43 2.94 -16.49
C GLY A 248 -20.28 2.17 -15.19
N ILE A 249 -21.17 2.40 -14.22
CA ILE A 249 -21.17 1.66 -12.96
C ILE A 249 -21.82 0.29 -13.17
N ALA A 250 -21.21 -0.74 -12.60
CA ALA A 250 -21.69 -2.11 -12.60
C ALA A 250 -21.57 -2.72 -11.21
N GLU A 251 -22.49 -3.66 -10.92
CA GLU A 251 -22.44 -4.51 -9.73
C GLU A 251 -22.36 -5.98 -10.16
N THR A 252 -21.61 -6.79 -9.42
CA THR A 252 -21.54 -8.24 -9.61
C THR A 252 -21.49 -8.96 -8.27
N GLU A 253 -22.08 -10.15 -8.21
CA GLU A 253 -21.79 -11.16 -7.20
C GLU A 253 -21.02 -12.30 -7.86
N ALA A 254 -19.90 -12.71 -7.28
CA ALA A 254 -19.03 -13.71 -7.90
C ALA A 254 -18.25 -14.49 -6.84
N VAL A 255 -17.64 -15.60 -7.24
CA VAL A 255 -16.68 -16.34 -6.39
C VAL A 255 -15.27 -15.94 -6.79
N VAL A 256 -14.44 -15.57 -5.82
CA VAL A 256 -13.02 -15.30 -6.05
C VAL A 256 -12.30 -16.61 -6.37
N THR A 257 -11.58 -16.64 -7.49
CA THR A 257 -10.81 -17.81 -7.93
C THR A 257 -9.32 -17.68 -7.65
N ASP A 258 -8.81 -16.45 -7.52
CA ASP A 258 -7.40 -16.16 -7.26
C ASP A 258 -7.25 -14.80 -6.55
N ASP A 259 -6.52 -14.81 -5.43
CA ASP A 259 -6.22 -13.69 -4.54
C ASP A 259 -4.71 -13.43 -4.40
N THR A 260 -3.88 -13.92 -5.34
CA THR A 260 -2.41 -13.76 -5.36
C THR A 260 -1.94 -12.31 -5.26
N PHE A 261 -2.76 -11.35 -5.72
CA PHE A 261 -2.46 -9.91 -5.66
C PHE A 261 -3.54 -9.15 -4.88
N ALA A 262 -4.30 -9.81 -4.01
CA ALA A 262 -5.36 -9.17 -3.23
C ALA A 262 -4.82 -8.08 -2.28
N PHE A 263 -3.58 -8.17 -1.84
CA PHE A 263 -2.94 -7.19 -0.93
C PHE A 263 -2.08 -6.14 -1.65
N ASP A 264 -2.00 -6.22 -2.98
CA ASP A 264 -1.17 -5.33 -3.79
C ASP A 264 -1.86 -3.97 -4.05
N SER A 265 -1.22 -3.11 -4.85
CA SER A 265 -1.81 -1.86 -5.34
C SER A 265 -1.65 -1.76 -6.87
N PRO A 266 -2.74 -1.88 -7.65
CA PRO A 266 -4.10 -2.21 -7.20
C PRO A 266 -4.17 -3.63 -6.61
N ALA A 267 -5.10 -3.82 -5.68
CA ALA A 267 -5.52 -5.15 -5.26
C ALA A 267 -6.28 -5.81 -6.41
N ILE A 268 -5.93 -7.06 -6.74
CA ILE A 268 -6.55 -7.79 -7.85
C ILE A 268 -7.23 -9.04 -7.30
N PHE A 269 -8.52 -9.17 -7.58
CA PHE A 269 -9.31 -10.37 -7.34
C PHE A 269 -9.73 -10.95 -8.68
N ARG A 270 -9.25 -12.14 -9.03
CA ARG A 270 -9.84 -12.86 -10.17
C ARG A 270 -11.07 -13.57 -9.68
N ILE A 271 -12.11 -13.52 -10.49
CA ILE A 271 -13.41 -14.09 -10.17
C ILE A 271 -13.81 -15.11 -11.23
N ARG A 272 -14.70 -16.02 -10.84
CA ARG A 272 -15.42 -16.82 -11.83
C ARG A 272 -16.11 -15.85 -12.81
N PRO A 273 -15.99 -16.06 -14.14
CA PRO A 273 -16.57 -15.14 -15.09
C PRO A 273 -18.08 -14.95 -14.89
N GLU A 274 -18.49 -13.70 -14.74
CA GLU A 274 -19.90 -13.31 -14.57
C GLU A 274 -20.35 -12.39 -15.71
N THR A 275 -21.63 -12.45 -16.07
CA THR A 275 -22.20 -11.57 -17.08
C THR A 275 -22.85 -10.36 -16.43
N VAL A 276 -22.42 -9.17 -16.83
CA VAL A 276 -22.96 -7.89 -16.37
C VAL A 276 -23.52 -7.12 -17.56
N THR A 277 -24.66 -6.46 -17.40
CA THR A 277 -25.26 -5.63 -18.45
C THR A 277 -25.29 -4.17 -18.03
N VAL A 278 -24.69 -3.30 -18.84
CA VAL A 278 -24.70 -1.83 -18.65
C VAL A 278 -25.20 -1.18 -19.94
N SER A 279 -26.21 -0.32 -19.83
CA SER A 279 -26.82 0.39 -20.97
C SER A 279 -27.21 -0.53 -22.14
N GLY A 280 -27.73 -1.73 -21.84
CA GLY A 280 -28.20 -2.70 -22.84
C GLY A 280 -27.09 -3.51 -23.53
N LYS A 281 -25.81 -3.32 -23.20
CA LYS A 281 -24.69 -4.16 -23.66
C LYS A 281 -24.24 -5.10 -22.54
N SER A 282 -24.03 -6.37 -22.87
CA SER A 282 -23.53 -7.38 -21.93
C SER A 282 -22.01 -7.54 -22.05
N PHE A 283 -21.38 -7.78 -20.90
CA PHE A 283 -19.94 -7.92 -20.75
C PHE A 283 -19.64 -9.12 -19.84
N THR A 284 -18.56 -9.85 -20.14
CA THR A 284 -18.05 -10.91 -19.29
C THR A 284 -16.96 -10.35 -18.39
N VAL A 285 -17.27 -10.24 -17.09
CA VAL A 285 -16.36 -9.73 -16.06
C VAL A 285 -15.62 -10.91 -15.44
N SER A 286 -14.29 -10.85 -15.41
CA SER A 286 -13.45 -11.93 -14.86
C SER A 286 -12.47 -11.48 -13.78
N GLU A 287 -12.33 -10.17 -13.57
CA GLU A 287 -11.43 -9.60 -12.57
C GLU A 287 -12.03 -8.35 -11.93
N ILE A 288 -11.58 -8.05 -10.72
CA ILE A 288 -11.89 -6.82 -9.98
C ILE A 288 -10.58 -6.20 -9.53
N PHE A 289 -10.38 -4.92 -9.87
CA PHE A 289 -9.22 -4.13 -9.46
C PHE A 289 -9.65 -3.12 -8.39
N SER A 290 -8.88 -2.99 -7.32
CA SER A 290 -9.09 -1.96 -6.30
C SER A 290 -7.85 -1.12 -6.06
N TYR A 291 -7.94 0.17 -6.35
CA TYR A 291 -6.87 1.14 -6.11
C TYR A 291 -6.90 1.74 -4.70
N THR A 292 -7.89 1.36 -3.87
CA THR A 292 -7.96 1.80 -2.47
C THR A 292 -7.43 0.75 -1.51
N HIS A 293 -6.58 1.19 -0.58
CA HIS A 293 -6.09 0.36 0.50
C HIS A 293 -7.19 -0.18 1.41
N THR A 294 -8.38 0.45 1.44
CA THR A 294 -9.52 -0.03 2.23
C THR A 294 -9.95 -1.44 1.81
N TYR A 295 -9.82 -1.78 0.53
CA TYR A 295 -10.23 -3.08 0.00
C TYR A 295 -9.07 -3.99 -0.39
N ALA A 296 -7.83 -3.62 -0.06
CA ALA A 296 -6.73 -4.56 -0.13
C ALA A 296 -6.97 -5.72 0.86
N GLY A 297 -6.87 -6.96 0.38
CA GLY A 297 -7.13 -8.18 1.14
C GLY A 297 -8.59 -8.43 1.47
N GLN A 298 -9.53 -7.76 0.77
CA GLN A 298 -10.94 -7.74 1.16
C GLN A 298 -11.65 -9.09 1.02
N ALA A 299 -11.15 -9.98 0.18
CA ALA A 299 -11.65 -11.33 -0.04
C ALA A 299 -10.51 -12.31 -0.34
N SER A 300 -10.73 -13.59 -0.07
CA SER A 300 -9.78 -14.68 -0.36
C SER A 300 -10.33 -15.63 -1.43
N ALA A 301 -9.46 -16.40 -2.07
CA ALA A 301 -9.89 -17.42 -3.03
C ALA A 301 -10.88 -18.41 -2.38
N GLY A 302 -11.96 -18.72 -3.11
CA GLY A 302 -13.09 -19.53 -2.65
C GLY A 302 -14.25 -18.73 -2.05
N GLU A 303 -14.04 -17.49 -1.62
CA GLU A 303 -15.11 -16.67 -1.03
C GLU A 303 -16.06 -16.11 -2.09
N LYS A 304 -17.35 -16.05 -1.74
CA LYS A 304 -18.36 -15.29 -2.48
C LYS A 304 -18.24 -13.81 -2.09
N ILE A 305 -18.24 -12.95 -3.10
CA ILE A 305 -18.17 -11.51 -2.94
C ILE A 305 -19.37 -10.82 -3.59
N LYS A 306 -19.59 -9.59 -3.16
CA LYS A 306 -20.38 -8.60 -3.88
C LYS A 306 -19.52 -7.36 -4.10
N ALA A 307 -19.51 -6.83 -5.32
CA ALA A 307 -18.71 -5.69 -5.68
C ALA A 307 -19.45 -4.74 -6.62
N CYS A 308 -19.22 -3.45 -6.44
CA CYS A 308 -19.74 -2.38 -7.27
C CYS A 308 -18.59 -1.44 -7.65
N GLY A 309 -18.51 -1.03 -8.91
CA GLY A 309 -17.47 -0.12 -9.39
C GLY A 309 -17.64 0.27 -10.85
N ILE A 310 -16.63 0.92 -11.43
CA ILE A 310 -16.62 1.26 -12.84
C ILE A 310 -16.31 0.02 -13.68
N LEU A 311 -17.21 -0.33 -14.58
CA LEU A 311 -16.99 -1.35 -15.60
C LEU A 311 -16.02 -0.82 -16.66
N GLU A 312 -14.91 -1.50 -16.81
CA GLU A 312 -13.88 -1.22 -17.81
C GLU A 312 -13.88 -2.30 -18.89
N ASP A 313 -14.15 -1.90 -20.14
CA ASP A 313 -14.17 -2.77 -21.33
C ASP A 313 -12.75 -2.92 -21.90
N LEU A 314 -12.23 -4.15 -21.88
CA LEU A 314 -10.91 -4.52 -22.41
C LEU A 314 -10.99 -5.07 -23.84
N GLY A 315 -12.16 -5.04 -24.49
CA GLY A 315 -12.43 -5.56 -25.82
C GLY A 315 -13.00 -6.98 -25.78
N GLU A 316 -12.18 -7.95 -25.37
CA GLU A 316 -12.59 -9.36 -25.28
C GLU A 316 -13.26 -9.70 -23.94
N THR A 317 -12.85 -9.00 -22.88
CA THR A 317 -13.35 -9.18 -21.51
C THR A 317 -13.59 -7.81 -20.87
N ALA A 318 -14.17 -7.83 -19.68
CA ALA A 318 -14.28 -6.64 -18.84
C ALA A 318 -13.79 -6.91 -17.42
N ARG A 319 -13.58 -5.83 -16.67
CA ARG A 319 -13.33 -5.87 -15.23
C ARG A 319 -14.09 -4.76 -14.50
N ILE A 320 -14.27 -4.92 -13.20
CA ILE A 320 -14.77 -3.86 -12.33
C ILE A 320 -13.57 -3.17 -11.65
N VAL A 321 -13.55 -1.84 -11.68
CA VAL A 321 -12.52 -1.02 -11.04
C VAL A 321 -13.13 -0.23 -9.88
N ILE A 322 -12.48 -0.33 -8.73
CA ILE A 322 -12.84 0.33 -7.47
C ILE A 322 -11.71 1.29 -7.07
N GLY A 323 -12.06 2.44 -6.52
CA GLY A 323 -11.11 3.51 -6.22
C GLY A 323 -10.78 4.36 -7.44
N THR A 324 -11.72 4.53 -8.39
CA THR A 324 -11.54 5.47 -9.52
C THR A 324 -11.57 6.92 -9.07
N LYS A 325 -12.16 7.16 -7.89
CA LYS A 325 -12.03 8.38 -7.10
C LYS A 325 -11.42 8.05 -5.74
N ARG A 326 -10.97 9.07 -5.02
CA ARG A 326 -10.38 8.90 -3.67
C ARG A 326 -11.42 8.44 -2.64
N GLU A 327 -12.63 8.97 -2.71
CA GLU A 327 -13.75 8.67 -1.80
C GLU A 327 -15.04 8.39 -2.59
N PRO A 328 -15.11 7.29 -3.34
CA PRO A 328 -16.30 6.96 -4.11
C PRO A 328 -17.35 6.32 -3.19
N GLU A 329 -18.50 6.98 -3.01
CA GLU A 329 -19.62 6.44 -2.23
C GLU A 329 -20.19 5.14 -2.84
N ASN A 330 -20.03 4.95 -4.15
CA ASN A 330 -20.64 3.87 -4.92
C ASN A 330 -19.64 2.82 -5.44
N GLU A 331 -18.39 2.81 -4.94
CA GLU A 331 -17.42 1.79 -5.35
C GLU A 331 -16.91 1.03 -4.14
N TRP A 332 -17.18 -0.28 -4.10
CA TRP A 332 -16.90 -1.11 -2.94
C TRP A 332 -16.82 -2.59 -3.32
N ILE A 333 -16.17 -3.36 -2.47
CA ILE A 333 -16.18 -4.82 -2.49
C ILE A 333 -16.33 -5.31 -1.06
N ARG A 334 -17.13 -6.35 -0.88
CA ARG A 334 -17.26 -7.06 0.40
C ARG A 334 -17.37 -8.56 0.16
N SER A 335 -16.90 -9.31 1.13
CA SER A 335 -17.14 -10.75 1.21
C SER A 335 -18.53 -10.97 1.78
N LEU A 336 -19.22 -11.98 1.27
CA LEU A 336 -20.51 -12.44 1.77
C LEU A 336 -20.37 -13.60 2.76
N ASP A 337 -19.15 -14.07 3.01
CA ASP A 337 -18.83 -15.23 3.85
C ASP A 337 -18.20 -14.83 5.21
N ILE A 338 -18.64 -13.71 5.80
CA ILE A 338 -18.09 -13.10 7.04
C ILE A 338 -19.01 -13.22 8.27
#